data_AF-A0A353T2F9-F1
#
_entry.id   AF-A0A353T2F9-F1
#
_cell.length_a   1.000
_cell.length_b   1.000
_cell.length_c   1.000
_cell.angle_alpha   90.00
_cell.angle_beta   90.00
_cell.angle_gamma   90.00
#
_symmetry.space_group_name_H-M   'P 1'
#
loop_
_entity.id
_entity.type
_entity.pdbx_description
1 polymer ?
#
loop_
_entity_poly.entity_id
_entity_poly.type
_entity_poly.pdbx_seq_one_letter_code
_entity_poly.pdbx_strand_id
1 'polypeptide(L)' 'VRLVLTDGVFSMEGDIARLPEIVELVRKYDAVLMVDDSHATGVIGETGKGTAEYYHMQGQVDIITGT' A
#
# COMPACT_ATOMS: atom_id res chain seq x y z
N VAL A 1 -18.48 -6.28 5.59
CA VAL A 1 -17.07 -6.16 5.13
C VAL A 1 -16.77 -4.68 4.95
N ARG A 2 -15.71 -4.17 5.57
CA ARG A 2 -15.20 -2.80 5.35
C ARG A 2 -13.94 -2.92 4.49
N LEU A 3 -13.80 -2.04 3.51
CA LEU A 3 -12.66 -2.04 2.59
C LEU A 3 -12.07 -0.63 2.56
N VAL A 4 -10.75 -0.55 2.72
CA VAL A 4 -9.96 0.67 2.57
C VAL A 4 -9.11 0.50 1.32
N LEU A 5 -9.23 1.43 0.37
CA LEU A 5 -8.38 1.53 -0.82
C LEU A 5 -7.52 2.79 -0.74
N THR A 6 -6.27 2.66 -1.18
CA THR A 6 -5.37 3.78 -1.42
C THR A 6 -4.40 3.42 -2.55
N ASP A 7 -3.91 4.43 -3.26
CA ASP A 7 -2.70 4.27 -4.06
C ASP A 7 -1.51 4.08 -3.10
N GLY A 8 -0.52 3.31 -3.53
CA GLY A 8 0.76 3.22 -2.85
C GLY A 8 1.65 4.43 -3.12
N VAL A 9 1.71 4.83 -4.39
CA VAL A 9 2.31 6.08 -4.88
C VAL A 9 1.25 6.83 -5.68
N PHE A 10 0.93 8.06 -5.27
CA PHE A 10 -0.09 8.87 -5.94
C PHE A 10 0.45 9.41 -7.28
N SER A 11 -0.31 9.21 -8.36
CA SER A 11 0.15 9.42 -9.74
C SER A 11 0.56 10.86 -10.09
N MET A 12 -0.02 11.85 -9.43
CA MET A 12 0.16 13.26 -9.77
C MET A 12 1.38 13.85 -9.05
N GLU A 13 1.40 13.81 -7.72
CA GLU A 13 2.46 14.41 -6.91
C GLU A 13 3.60 13.43 -6.58
N GLY A 14 3.36 12.12 -6.71
CA GLY A 14 4.33 11.08 -6.32
C GLY A 14 4.41 10.84 -4.81
N ASP A 15 3.45 11.36 -4.04
CA ASP A 15 3.39 11.13 -2.60
C ASP A 15 3.23 9.64 -2.31
N ILE A 16 3.90 9.16 -1.27
CA ILE A 16 3.82 7.76 -0.82
C ILE A 16 2.77 7.67 0.29
N ALA A 17 1.83 6.74 0.17
CA ALA A 17 0.86 6.50 1.22
C ALA A 17 1.53 6.17 2.56
N ARG A 18 0.92 6.65 3.64
CA ARG A 18 1.34 6.40 5.02
C ARG A 18 0.90 5.00 5.46
N LEU A 19 1.49 3.98 4.83
CA LEU A 19 1.08 2.59 4.95
C LEU A 19 1.07 2.09 6.41
N PRO A 20 2.07 2.39 7.27
CA PRO A 20 2.03 1.95 8.67
C PRO A 20 0.79 2.43 9.42
N GLU A 21 0.43 3.70 9.28
CA GLU A 21 -0.72 4.30 9.94
C GLU A 21 -2.05 3.78 9.37
N ILE A 22 -2.10 3.55 8.06
CA ILE A 22 -3.28 2.97 7.40
C ILE A 22 -3.51 1.55 7.90
N VAL A 23 -2.47 0.70 7.97
CA VAL A 23 -2.57 -0.68 8.48
C VAL A 23 -3.05 -0.70 9.93
N GLU A 24 -2.55 0.20 10.78
CA GLU A 24 -3.03 0.31 12.17
C GLU A 24 -4.53 0.59 12.24
N LEU A 25 -5.01 1.54 11.43
CA LEU A 25 -6.44 1.88 11.37
C LEU A 25 -7.28 0.74 10.81
N VAL A 26 -6.85 0.11 9.72
CA VAL A 26 -7.55 -1.01 9.09
C VAL A 26 -7.77 -2.14 10.10
N ARG A 27 -6.70 -2.52 10.83
CA ARG A 27 -6.77 -3.54 11.88
C ARG A 27 -7.69 -3.15 13.02
N LYS A 28 -7.60 -1.89 13.47
CA LYS A 28 -8.47 -1.36 14.54
C LYS A 28 -9.96 -1.48 14.21
N TYR A 29 -10.32 -1.34 12.93
CA TYR A 29 -11.71 -1.35 12.47
C TYR A 29 -12.15 -2.66 11.82
N ASP A 30 -11.36 -3.74 11.91
CA ASP A 30 -11.65 -5.04 11.28
C ASP A 30 -12.04 -4.87 9.80
N ALA A 31 -11.18 -4.15 9.08
CA ALA A 31 -11.32 -3.86 7.66
C ALA A 31 -10.29 -4.63 6.83
N VAL A 32 -10.52 -4.68 5.53
CA VAL A 32 -9.58 -5.18 4.52
C VAL A 32 -8.85 -3.98 3.91
N LEU A 33 -7.54 -4.10 3.70
CA LEU A 33 -6.71 -3.12 3.01
C LEU A 33 -6.34 -3.58 1.60
N MET A 34 -6.64 -2.72 0.63
CA MET A 34 -6.18 -2.85 -0.73
C MET A 34 -5.30 -1.65 -1.12
N VAL A 35 -4.16 -1.92 -1.73
CA VAL A 35 -3.21 -0.90 -2.19
C VAL A 35 -3.01 -1.03 -3.70
N ASP A 36 -3.15 0.07 -4.43
CA ASP A 36 -2.79 0.15 -5.85
C ASP A 36 -1.33 0.60 -6.00
N ASP A 37 -0.47 -0.36 -6.36
CA ASP A 37 0.95 -0.17 -6.59
C ASP A 37 1.30 0.05 -8.07
N SER A 38 0.35 0.51 -8.90
CA SER A 38 0.58 0.82 -10.32
C SER A 38 1.73 1.81 -10.55
N HIS A 39 1.92 2.78 -9.66
CA HIS A 39 3.03 3.75 -9.71
C HIS A 39 4.18 3.41 -8.75
N ALA A 40 4.06 2.34 -7.97
CA ALA A 40 5.05 1.94 -6.97
C ALA A 40 5.91 0.75 -7.42
N THR A 41 5.28 -0.22 -8.08
CA THR A 41 5.94 -1.44 -8.56
C THR A 41 7.03 -1.09 -9.58
N GLY A 42 8.22 -1.63 -9.39
CA GLY A 42 9.41 -1.33 -10.20
C GLY A 42 10.08 0.00 -9.89
N VAL A 43 9.51 0.82 -8.99
CA VAL A 43 10.01 2.16 -8.66
C VAL A 43 10.53 2.24 -7.22
N ILE A 44 9.77 1.74 -6.25
CA ILE A 44 10.11 1.79 -4.82
C ILE A 44 10.19 0.40 -4.18
N GLY A 45 10.85 0.35 -3.02
CA GLY A 45 11.22 -0.90 -2.34
C GLY A 45 12.61 -1.36 -2.77
N GLU A 46 13.33 -2.07 -1.89
CA GLU A 46 14.71 -2.49 -2.13
C GLU A 46 14.87 -3.34 -3.41
N THR A 47 13.85 -4.12 -3.75
CA THR A 47 13.81 -4.95 -4.97
C THR A 47 12.74 -4.50 -5.97
N GLY A 48 12.17 -3.30 -5.76
CA GLY A 48 11.12 -2.76 -6.62
C GLY A 48 9.76 -3.42 -6.42
N LYS A 49 9.48 -4.10 -5.30
CA LYS A 49 8.19 -4.77 -5.08
C LYS A 49 7.06 -3.84 -4.63
N GLY A 50 7.29 -2.52 -4.65
CA GLY A 50 6.27 -1.53 -4.38
C GLY A 50 6.17 -1.15 -2.90
N THR A 51 5.01 -0.62 -2.52
CA THR A 51 4.84 0.17 -1.30
C THR A 51 5.00 -0.67 -0.04
N ALA A 52 4.52 -1.92 -0.07
CA ALA A 52 4.67 -2.82 1.07
C ALA A 52 6.14 -3.18 1.36
N GLU A 53 6.98 -3.32 0.33
CA GLU A 53 8.42 -3.56 0.52
C GLU A 53 9.15 -2.30 0.98
N TYR A 54 8.79 -1.14 0.44
CA TYR A 54 9.35 0.15 0.85
C TYR A 54 9.24 0.38 2.38
N TYR A 55 8.14 -0.05 2.99
CA TYR A 55 7.93 0.04 4.44
C TYR A 55 8.33 -1.21 5.24
N HIS A 56 8.87 -2.25 4.61
CA HIS A 56 9.11 -3.56 5.26
C HIS A 56 7.85 -4.19 5.89
N MET A 57 6.70 -4.00 5.23
CA MET A 57 5.38 -4.43 5.68
C MET A 57 4.76 -5.46 4.72
N GLN A 58 5.58 -6.26 4.05
CA GLN A 58 5.09 -7.34 3.21
C GLN A 58 4.17 -8.27 4.01
N GLY A 59 3.02 -8.63 3.43
CA GLY A 59 1.99 -9.42 4.11
C GLY A 59 1.06 -8.63 5.06
N GLN A 60 1.23 -7.31 5.18
CA GLN A 60 0.30 -6.44 5.92
C GLN A 60 -0.77 -5.77 5.05
N VAL A 61 -0.68 -5.96 3.73
CA VAL A 61 -1.67 -5.52 2.75
C VAL A 61 -2.38 -6.77 2.24
N ASP A 62 -3.72 -6.78 2.31
CA ASP A 62 -4.51 -7.97 1.95
C ASP A 62 -4.59 -8.15 0.43
N ILE A 63 -4.69 -7.04 -0.31
CA ILE A 63 -4.79 -7.03 -1.77
C ILE A 63 -3.85 -5.98 -2.33
N ILE A 64 -2.99 -6.38 -3.25
CA ILE A 64 -2.13 -5.47 -4.02
C ILE A 64 -2.56 -5.55 -5.48
N THR A 65 -2.80 -4.38 -6.09
CA THR A 65 -2.97 -4.26 -7.54
C THR A 65 -1.81 -3.49 -8.15
N GLY A 66 -1.65 -3.58 -9.47
CA GLY A 66 -0.66 -2.86 -10.22
C GLY A 66 -0.90 -2.99 -11.71
N THR A 67 -0.07 -2.34 -12.52
CA THR A 67 -0.05 -2.45 -13.99
C THR A 67 1.16 -3.22 -14.51
#